data_AF-A0A327XNT4-F1
#
_entry.id   AF-A0A327XNT4-F1
#
_cell.length_a   1.000
_cell.length_b   1.000
_cell.length_c   1.000
_cell.angle_alpha   90.00
_cell.angle_beta   90.00
_cell.angle_gamma   90.00
#
_symmetry.space_group_name_H-M   'P 1'
#
loop_
_entity.id
_entity.type
_entity.pdbx_description
1 polymer ?
#
loop_
_entity_poly.entity_id
_entity_poly.type
_entity_poly.pdbx_seq_one_letter_code
_entity_poly.pdbx_strand_id
1 'polypeptide(L)'
;MRLCLAVLSLLLPAAGAGAHPHIFVDTALRLDVTDAREVTGVTVSWAYDEFFTLLLFEDMGLDPDGDGVLSDPEMNELQGFEMANWPSDYEGDLYLESGGAPVALGPPQARGVRVVDGRILSDHYRPLAAPVPAQGLHIAQYDPTYYIAYTLGRGVEIDGPCEASVRDPDLDDAARAMKQELATIPEDGMTELLAGHLYAQQVMVTCAP
;
A
#
# COMPACT_ATOMS: atom_id res chain seq x y z
N MET A 1 -21.15 -7.61 -59.05
CA MET A 1 -22.21 -6.74 -58.49
C MET A 1 -22.13 -6.85 -56.97
N ARG A 2 -21.68 -5.77 -56.31
CA ARG A 2 -21.84 -5.43 -54.88
C ARG A 2 -21.39 -6.49 -53.83
N LEU A 3 -20.13 -6.44 -53.41
CA LEU A 3 -19.75 -6.85 -52.06
C LEU A 3 -20.20 -5.73 -51.10
N CYS A 4 -21.26 -5.98 -50.33
CA CYS A 4 -21.62 -5.16 -49.17
C CYS A 4 -20.58 -5.41 -48.07
N LEU A 5 -19.61 -4.51 -47.93
CA LEU A 5 -18.76 -4.47 -46.73
C LEU A 5 -19.64 -3.95 -45.58
N ALA A 6 -20.12 -4.86 -44.74
CA ALA A 6 -20.69 -4.50 -43.45
C ALA A 6 -19.55 -4.02 -42.56
N VAL A 7 -19.42 -2.70 -42.40
CA VAL A 7 -18.59 -2.10 -41.37
C VAL A 7 -19.31 -2.34 -40.05
N LEU A 8 -18.91 -3.39 -39.34
CA LEU A 8 -19.34 -3.62 -37.96
C LEU A 8 -18.54 -2.64 -37.09
N SER A 9 -19.09 -1.43 -36.91
CA SER A 9 -18.58 -0.48 -35.93
C SER A 9 -18.64 -1.11 -34.55
N LEU A 10 -17.50 -1.57 -34.05
CA LEU A 10 -17.31 -1.98 -32.66
C LEU A 10 -17.50 -0.74 -31.78
N LEU A 11 -18.75 -0.43 -31.46
CA LEU A 11 -19.10 0.42 -30.31
C LEU A 11 -18.84 -0.43 -29.07
N LEU A 12 -17.57 -0.61 -28.71
CA LEU A 12 -17.26 -0.97 -27.32
C LEU A 12 -17.80 0.20 -26.49
N PRO A 13 -18.66 -0.06 -25.48
CA PRO A 13 -18.91 0.96 -24.50
C PRO A 13 -17.54 1.36 -23.95
N ALA A 14 -17.22 2.65 -24.00
CA ALA A 14 -16.24 3.24 -23.12
C ALA A 14 -16.82 3.07 -21.70
N ALA A 15 -16.75 1.85 -21.16
CA ALA A 15 -16.74 1.67 -19.73
C ALA A 15 -15.63 2.59 -19.28
N GLY A 16 -15.99 3.71 -18.64
CA GLY A 16 -15.01 4.63 -18.07
C GLY A 16 -14.07 3.74 -17.29
N ALA A 17 -12.83 3.62 -17.79
CA ALA A 17 -11.87 2.72 -17.18
C ALA A 17 -11.81 3.15 -15.72
N GLY A 18 -12.14 2.23 -14.81
CA GLY A 18 -11.79 2.37 -13.41
C GLY A 18 -10.27 2.34 -13.35
N ALA A 19 -9.67 3.48 -13.69
CA ALA A 19 -8.25 3.71 -13.70
C ALA A 19 -7.88 4.11 -12.27
N HIS A 20 -6.83 3.49 -11.76
CA HIS A 20 -6.39 3.40 -10.36
C HIS A 20 -7.07 2.28 -9.57
N PRO A 21 -6.27 1.45 -8.88
CA PRO A 21 -4.81 1.54 -8.67
C PRO A 21 -3.96 0.91 -9.81
N HIS A 22 -2.64 1.21 -9.82
CA HIS A 22 -1.66 0.66 -10.78
C HIS A 22 -0.73 -0.40 -10.18
N ILE A 23 -0.48 -0.32 -8.87
CA ILE A 23 0.31 -1.29 -8.11
C ILE A 23 -0.58 -1.86 -7.01
N PHE A 24 -0.51 -3.17 -6.80
CA PHE A 24 -1.21 -3.85 -5.72
C PHE A 24 -0.20 -4.43 -4.75
N VAL A 25 -0.34 -4.10 -3.47
CA VAL A 25 0.56 -4.57 -2.42
C VAL A 25 -0.26 -5.25 -1.34
N ASP A 26 0.00 -6.54 -1.14
CA ASP A 26 -0.55 -7.32 -0.03
C ASP A 26 0.37 -7.15 1.19
N THR A 27 -0.20 -6.65 2.28
CA THR A 27 0.54 -6.16 3.44
C THR A 27 0.24 -6.95 4.71
N ALA A 28 1.24 -6.98 5.58
CA ALA A 28 1.08 -7.33 6.98
C ALA A 28 1.61 -6.20 7.87
N LEU A 29 1.00 -6.05 9.05
CA LEU A 29 1.51 -5.18 10.10
C LEU A 29 1.77 -6.01 11.35
N ARG A 30 2.87 -5.75 12.04
CA ARG A 30 3.11 -6.28 13.39
C ARG A 30 3.44 -5.14 14.33
N LEU A 31 2.65 -4.99 15.39
CA LEU A 31 2.83 -3.93 16.38
C LEU A 31 3.70 -4.41 17.53
N ASP A 32 4.73 -3.64 17.85
CA ASP A 32 5.57 -3.88 19.02
C ASP A 32 4.92 -3.22 20.23
N VAL A 33 4.43 -4.03 21.18
CA VAL A 33 3.71 -3.58 22.38
C VAL A 33 4.53 -3.90 23.64
N THR A 34 4.67 -2.91 24.51
CA THR A 34 5.36 -3.07 25.81
C THR A 34 4.47 -3.73 26.86
N ASP A 35 5.08 -4.18 27.96
CA ASP A 35 4.34 -4.65 29.15
C ASP A 35 3.38 -3.59 29.73
N ALA A 36 3.60 -2.31 29.44
CA ALA A 36 2.73 -1.20 29.84
C ALA A 36 1.53 -0.99 28.89
N ARG A 37 1.36 -1.85 27.87
CA ARG A 37 0.36 -1.72 26.79
C ARG A 37 0.55 -0.45 25.96
N GLU A 38 1.80 -0.10 25.69
CA GLU A 38 2.17 1.00 24.80
C GLU A 38 2.78 0.46 23.51
N VAL A 39 2.38 0.99 22.36
CA VAL A 39 2.98 0.69 21.05
C VAL A 39 4.23 1.54 20.88
N THR A 40 5.34 0.92 20.48
CA THR A 40 6.64 1.59 20.26
C THR A 40 7.06 1.62 18.79
N GLY A 41 6.46 0.78 17.96
CA GLY A 41 6.74 0.71 16.54
C GLY A 41 5.85 -0.28 15.81
N VAL A 42 5.97 -0.26 14.49
CA VAL A 42 5.26 -1.16 13.58
C VAL A 42 6.27 -1.76 12.62
N THR A 43 6.34 -3.08 12.56
CA THR A 43 6.94 -3.77 11.42
C THR A 43 5.92 -3.81 10.30
N VAL A 44 6.29 -3.29 9.13
CA VAL A 44 5.47 -3.26 7.93
C VAL A 44 6.08 -4.22 6.93
N SER A 45 5.24 -5.09 6.39
CA SER A 45 5.65 -6.04 5.37
C SER A 45 4.85 -5.83 4.10
N TRP A 46 5.52 -5.75 2.97
CA TRP A 46 4.92 -5.57 1.65
C TRP A 46 5.17 -6.80 0.79
N ALA A 47 4.14 -7.25 0.08
CA ALA A 47 4.25 -8.23 -0.99
C ALA A 47 3.66 -7.63 -2.26
N TYR A 48 4.53 -7.16 -3.14
CA TYR A 48 4.14 -6.54 -4.39
C TYR A 48 3.52 -7.55 -5.34
N ASP A 49 2.65 -7.11 -6.24
CA ASP A 49 2.12 -7.95 -7.29
C ASP A 49 3.19 -8.36 -8.33
N GLU A 50 2.88 -9.39 -9.10
CA GLU A 50 3.79 -9.97 -10.10
C GLU A 50 4.13 -8.97 -11.22
N PHE A 51 3.19 -8.10 -11.60
CA PHE A 51 3.38 -7.17 -12.71
C PHE A 51 4.34 -6.04 -12.30
N PHE A 52 4.14 -5.44 -11.12
CA PHE A 52 5.11 -4.49 -10.58
C PHE A 52 6.49 -5.13 -10.39
N THR A 53 6.54 -6.36 -9.88
CA THR A 53 7.80 -7.09 -9.69
C THR A 53 8.56 -7.26 -11.00
N LEU A 54 7.88 -7.70 -12.07
CA LEU A 54 8.47 -7.84 -13.39
C LEU A 54 9.00 -6.52 -13.95
N LEU A 55 8.21 -5.44 -13.86
CA LEU A 55 8.61 -4.12 -14.33
C LEU A 55 9.83 -3.59 -13.59
N LEU A 56 9.90 -3.82 -12.27
CA LEU A 56 11.04 -3.40 -11.47
C LEU A 56 12.29 -4.20 -11.82
N PHE A 57 12.18 -5.50 -12.08
CA PHE A 57 13.30 -6.30 -12.58
C PHE A 57 13.80 -5.76 -13.92
N GLU A 58 12.91 -5.46 -14.86
CA GLU A 58 13.29 -4.89 -16.17
C GLU A 58 13.98 -3.52 -16.03
N ASP A 59 13.43 -2.60 -15.22
CA ASP A 59 13.98 -1.25 -15.02
C ASP A 59 15.38 -1.29 -14.39
N MET A 60 15.58 -2.21 -13.44
CA MET A 60 16.86 -2.42 -12.76
C MET A 60 17.81 -3.34 -13.53
N GLY A 61 17.39 -3.94 -14.65
CA GLY A 61 18.18 -4.91 -15.41
C GLY A 61 18.47 -6.22 -14.67
N LEU A 62 17.58 -6.61 -13.75
CA LEU A 62 17.61 -7.86 -13.01
C LEU A 62 16.92 -8.98 -13.82
N ASP A 63 17.27 -10.25 -13.57
CA ASP A 63 16.66 -11.42 -14.22
C ASP A 63 16.76 -11.41 -15.76
N PRO A 64 17.96 -11.26 -16.35
CA PRO A 64 18.14 -11.18 -17.80
C PRO A 64 17.85 -12.50 -18.52
N ASP A 65 17.84 -13.62 -17.81
CA ASP A 65 17.43 -14.93 -18.31
C ASP A 65 15.92 -15.20 -18.15
N GLY A 66 15.21 -14.38 -17.36
CA GLY A 66 13.75 -14.35 -17.28
C GLY A 66 13.16 -15.58 -16.61
N ASP A 67 13.89 -16.15 -15.64
CA ASP A 67 13.46 -17.34 -14.91
C ASP A 67 12.71 -17.01 -13.61
N GLY A 68 12.65 -15.72 -13.24
CA GLY A 68 11.97 -15.21 -12.06
C GLY A 68 12.72 -15.46 -10.75
N VAL A 69 13.97 -15.91 -10.81
CA VAL A 69 14.81 -16.27 -9.65
C VAL A 69 16.11 -15.47 -9.69
N LEU A 70 16.18 -14.45 -8.84
CA LEU A 70 17.37 -13.62 -8.75
C LEU A 70 18.57 -14.37 -8.16
N SER A 71 19.72 -14.25 -8.82
CA SER A 71 21.04 -14.65 -8.32
C SER A 71 21.51 -13.76 -7.16
N ASP A 72 22.55 -14.19 -6.43
CA ASP A 72 23.07 -13.40 -5.30
C ASP A 72 23.47 -11.95 -5.68
N PRO A 73 24.15 -11.69 -6.82
CA PRO A 73 24.42 -10.31 -7.26
C PRO A 73 23.16 -9.49 -7.51
N GLU A 74 22.14 -10.06 -8.17
CA GLU A 74 20.88 -9.37 -8.46
C GLU A 74 20.07 -9.10 -7.20
N MET A 75 20.04 -10.08 -6.28
CA MET A 75 19.43 -9.90 -4.97
C MET A 75 20.12 -8.79 -4.16
N ASN A 76 21.44 -8.64 -4.28
CA ASN A 76 22.17 -7.55 -3.61
C ASN A 76 21.83 -6.18 -4.21
N GLU A 77 21.61 -6.10 -5.53
CA GLU A 77 21.18 -4.88 -6.20
C GLU A 77 19.74 -4.49 -5.84
N LEU A 78 18.86 -5.47 -5.64
CA LEU A 78 17.48 -5.25 -5.20
C LEU A 78 17.36 -4.75 -3.75
N GLN A 79 18.34 -5.01 -2.86
CA GLN A 79 18.20 -4.67 -1.44
C GLN A 79 17.98 -3.17 -1.22
N GLY A 80 16.92 -2.83 -0.48
CA GLY A 80 16.62 -1.46 -0.06
C GLY A 80 16.01 -0.58 -1.16
N PHE A 81 15.66 -1.13 -2.33
CA PHE A 81 15.02 -0.40 -3.43
C PHE A 81 13.80 0.39 -2.95
N GLU A 82 13.03 -0.18 -2.02
CA GLU A 82 11.76 0.35 -1.55
C GLU A 82 11.93 1.65 -0.77
N MET A 83 13.12 1.87 -0.17
CA MET A 83 13.44 3.02 0.69
C MET A 83 14.49 3.97 0.11
N ALA A 84 15.17 3.57 -0.97
CA ALA A 84 16.34 4.30 -1.50
C ALA A 84 16.05 5.77 -1.85
N ASN A 85 14.81 6.08 -2.23
CA ASN A 85 14.39 7.38 -2.76
C ASN A 85 13.23 8.03 -2.00
N TRP A 86 13.00 7.68 -0.72
CA TRP A 86 11.93 8.30 0.06
C TRP A 86 12.17 9.82 0.23
N PRO A 87 11.25 10.68 -0.25
CA PRO A 87 11.26 12.09 0.08
C PRO A 87 11.17 12.31 1.60
N SER A 88 11.70 13.43 2.10
CA SER A 88 11.69 13.73 3.54
C SER A 88 10.29 13.93 4.13
N ASP A 89 9.32 14.24 3.28
CA ASP A 89 7.91 14.46 3.59
C ASP A 89 7.02 13.24 3.27
N TYR A 90 7.61 12.12 2.82
CA TYR A 90 6.88 10.90 2.60
C TYR A 90 6.70 10.12 3.90
N GLU A 91 5.45 9.96 4.32
CA GLU A 91 5.07 9.26 5.56
C GLU A 91 5.24 7.73 5.47
N GLY A 92 5.51 7.18 4.27
CA GLY A 92 5.67 5.74 4.05
C GLY A 92 4.35 4.97 3.98
N ASP A 93 3.28 5.65 3.54
CA ASP A 93 1.92 5.12 3.39
C ASP A 93 1.31 4.47 4.63
N LEU A 94 1.86 4.77 5.81
CA LEU A 94 1.39 4.26 7.10
C LEU A 94 1.02 5.43 8.01
N TYR A 95 -0.24 5.48 8.40
CA TYR A 95 -0.81 6.56 9.20
C TYR A 95 -1.40 6.00 10.49
N LEU A 96 -0.96 6.55 11.62
CA LEU A 96 -1.43 6.16 12.95
C LEU A 96 -2.11 7.36 13.63
N GLU A 97 -3.18 7.10 14.35
CA GLU A 97 -3.88 8.09 15.18
C GLU A 97 -4.17 7.53 16.57
N SER A 98 -3.85 8.31 17.61
CA SER A 98 -4.13 7.97 19.00
C SER A 98 -4.88 9.13 19.66
N GLY A 99 -6.08 8.86 20.15
CA GLY A 99 -6.91 9.87 20.84
C GLY A 99 -7.28 11.08 19.97
N GLY A 100 -7.47 10.88 18.66
CA GLY A 100 -7.82 11.97 17.73
C GLY A 100 -6.63 12.77 17.20
N ALA A 101 -5.39 12.37 17.52
CA ALA A 101 -4.19 13.06 17.08
C ALA A 101 -3.25 12.12 16.28
N PRO A 102 -2.65 12.59 15.17
CA PRO A 102 -1.67 11.83 14.43
C PRO A 102 -0.47 11.43 15.30
N VAL A 103 0.00 10.21 15.12
CA VAL A 103 1.19 9.69 15.79
C VAL A 103 2.36 9.78 14.82
N ALA A 104 3.40 10.53 15.22
CA ALA A 104 4.60 10.69 14.40
C ALA A 104 5.41 9.39 14.34
N LEU A 105 5.80 8.98 13.14
CA LEU A 105 6.68 7.86 12.88
C LEU A 105 8.10 8.36 12.57
N GLY A 106 9.09 7.61 13.02
CA GLY A 106 10.48 7.81 12.62
C GLY A 106 10.78 7.24 11.23
N PRO A 107 12.01 7.44 10.75
CA PRO A 107 12.43 6.95 9.45
C PRO A 107 12.35 5.42 9.38
N PRO A 108 12.07 4.85 8.20
CA PRO A 108 12.04 3.40 8.02
C PRO A 108 13.41 2.77 8.26
N GLN A 109 13.39 1.57 8.83
CA GLN A 109 14.56 0.74 9.06
C GLN A 109 14.40 -0.57 8.31
N ALA A 110 15.16 -0.76 7.23
CA ALA A 110 15.08 -1.96 6.40
C ALA A 110 15.34 -3.23 7.22
N ARG A 111 14.55 -4.27 6.99
CA ARG A 111 14.73 -5.62 7.57
C ARG A 111 15.09 -6.67 6.52
N GLY A 112 14.84 -6.38 5.25
CA GLY A 112 15.35 -7.15 4.12
C GLY A 112 14.34 -7.24 2.99
N VAL A 113 14.85 -7.62 1.82
CA VAL A 113 14.07 -7.92 0.63
C VAL A 113 14.36 -9.34 0.18
N ARG A 114 13.32 -10.03 -0.28
CA ARG A 114 13.40 -11.38 -0.84
C ARG A 114 12.42 -11.53 -1.99
N VAL A 115 12.71 -12.44 -2.91
CA VAL A 115 11.81 -12.81 -4.00
C VAL A 115 11.23 -14.19 -3.69
N VAL A 116 9.90 -14.31 -3.70
CA VAL A 116 9.20 -15.58 -3.50
C VAL A 116 8.07 -15.68 -4.49
N ASP A 117 8.02 -16.79 -5.23
CA ASP A 117 7.01 -17.06 -6.25
C ASP A 117 6.84 -15.89 -7.25
N GLY A 118 7.95 -15.35 -7.74
CA GLY A 118 7.95 -14.24 -8.70
C GLY A 118 7.48 -12.89 -8.15
N ARG A 119 7.36 -12.76 -6.82
CA ARG A 119 6.95 -11.52 -6.15
C ARG A 119 8.04 -11.01 -5.24
N ILE A 120 8.23 -9.69 -5.22
CA ILE A 120 9.09 -9.03 -4.24
C ILE A 120 8.35 -8.94 -2.91
N LEU A 121 9.01 -9.40 -1.85
CA LEU A 121 8.58 -9.22 -0.48
C LEU A 121 9.64 -8.42 0.28
N SER A 122 9.22 -7.31 0.88
CA SER A 122 10.07 -6.45 1.69
C SER A 122 9.50 -6.29 3.09
N ASP A 123 10.39 -6.14 4.06
CA ASP A 123 10.08 -5.88 5.45
C ASP A 123 10.84 -4.66 5.93
N HIS A 124 10.17 -3.74 6.61
CA HIS A 124 10.80 -2.59 7.26
C HIS A 124 10.14 -2.26 8.59
N TYR A 125 10.87 -1.62 9.50
CA TYR A 125 10.36 -1.21 10.81
C TYR A 125 10.21 0.31 10.88
N ARG A 126 9.06 0.75 11.39
CA ARG A 126 8.70 2.15 11.64
C ARG A 126 8.62 2.38 13.16
N PRO A 127 9.66 2.96 13.79
CA PRO A 127 9.57 3.34 15.20
C PRO A 127 8.57 4.48 15.35
N LEU A 128 7.81 4.52 16.45
CA LEU A 128 7.07 5.71 16.84
C LEU A 128 8.04 6.73 17.46
N ALA A 129 7.79 8.02 17.26
CA ALA A 129 8.60 9.08 17.87
C ALA A 129 8.49 9.08 19.41
N ALA A 130 7.35 8.64 19.94
CA ALA A 130 7.14 8.36 21.36
C ALA A 130 6.14 7.19 21.49
N PRO A 131 6.27 6.35 22.54
CA PRO A 131 5.28 5.33 22.81
C PRO A 131 3.88 5.91 22.99
N VAL A 132 2.85 5.22 22.49
CA VAL A 132 1.44 5.62 22.63
C VAL A 132 0.62 4.46 23.20
N PRO A 133 -0.50 4.71 23.89
CA PRO A 133 -1.38 3.63 24.35
C PRO A 133 -1.83 2.75 23.18
N ALA A 134 -1.73 1.43 23.33
CA ALA A 134 -2.26 0.48 22.33
C ALA A 134 -3.79 0.55 22.25
N GLN A 135 -4.45 0.75 23.39
CA GLN A 135 -5.90 0.86 23.46
C GLN A 135 -6.41 2.07 22.64
N GLY A 136 -7.24 1.80 21.63
CA GLY A 136 -7.83 2.85 20.80
C GLY A 136 -6.87 3.43 19.76
N LEU A 137 -5.75 2.77 19.48
CA LEU A 137 -4.89 3.13 18.36
C LEU A 137 -5.60 2.79 17.05
N HIS A 138 -5.67 3.77 16.16
CA HIS A 138 -6.17 3.63 14.79
C HIS A 138 -5.00 3.60 13.82
N ILE A 139 -5.05 2.72 12.83
CA ILE A 139 -4.02 2.60 11.79
C ILE A 139 -4.70 2.49 10.43
N ALA A 140 -4.20 3.23 9.46
CA ALA A 140 -4.58 3.12 8.06
C ALA A 140 -3.32 3.04 7.20
N GLN A 141 -3.34 2.14 6.22
CA GLN A 141 -2.29 2.03 5.22
C GLN A 141 -2.86 2.38 3.84
N TYR A 142 -2.34 3.44 3.23
CA TYR A 142 -2.80 3.91 1.93
C TYR A 142 -1.76 4.82 1.28
N ASP A 143 -1.69 4.79 -0.05
CA ASP A 143 -1.04 5.86 -0.81
C ASP A 143 -2.05 6.99 -1.00
N PRO A 144 -1.76 8.25 -0.59
CA PRO A 144 -2.67 9.38 -0.74
C PRO A 144 -3.24 9.54 -2.15
N THR A 145 -2.45 9.28 -3.20
CA THR A 145 -2.82 9.45 -4.61
C THR A 145 -3.62 8.26 -5.17
N TYR A 146 -3.73 7.17 -4.42
CA TYR A 146 -4.32 5.90 -4.85
C TYR A 146 -3.67 5.27 -6.09
N TYR A 147 -2.40 5.57 -6.35
CA TYR A 147 -1.59 4.87 -7.34
C TYR A 147 -1.26 3.44 -6.87
N ILE A 148 -1.02 3.28 -5.57
CA ILE A 148 -0.83 1.98 -4.90
C ILE A 148 -2.07 1.62 -4.09
N ALA A 149 -2.62 0.43 -4.32
CA ALA A 149 -3.60 -0.16 -3.43
C ALA A 149 -2.94 -1.13 -2.47
N TYR A 150 -3.00 -0.79 -1.18
CA TYR A 150 -2.61 -1.68 -0.10
C TYR A 150 -3.80 -2.50 0.38
N THR A 151 -3.57 -3.77 0.69
CA THR A 151 -4.54 -4.64 1.35
C THR A 151 -3.83 -5.40 2.45
N LEU A 152 -4.35 -5.36 3.67
CA LEU A 152 -3.91 -6.13 4.83
C LEU A 152 -4.27 -7.62 4.72
N GLY A 153 -4.07 -8.23 3.55
CA GLY A 153 -4.46 -9.61 3.23
C GLY A 153 -3.62 -10.65 3.98
N ARG A 154 -2.44 -10.25 4.46
CA ARG A 154 -1.58 -11.06 5.33
C ARG A 154 -1.78 -10.79 6.83
N GLY A 155 -2.69 -9.88 7.18
CA GLY A 155 -3.16 -9.68 8.56
C GLY A 155 -2.40 -8.65 9.39
N VAL A 156 -2.89 -8.47 10.62
CA VAL A 156 -2.29 -7.60 11.64
C VAL A 156 -1.99 -8.43 12.87
N GLU A 157 -0.71 -8.47 13.24
CA GLU A 157 -0.21 -9.15 14.42
C GLU A 157 0.04 -8.13 15.55
N ILE A 158 -0.35 -8.52 16.76
CA ILE A 158 -0.11 -7.75 17.96
C ILE A 158 0.13 -8.74 19.10
N ASP A 159 1.25 -8.56 19.81
CA ASP A 159 1.59 -9.41 20.94
C ASP A 159 0.89 -8.94 22.23
N GLY A 160 0.74 -9.86 23.19
CA GLY A 160 0.24 -9.56 24.53
C GLY A 160 -1.30 -9.54 24.64
N PRO A 161 -1.87 -8.78 25.60
CA PRO A 161 -3.30 -8.81 25.90
C PRO A 161 -4.15 -7.95 24.95
N CYS A 162 -3.62 -7.59 23.77
CA CYS A 162 -4.29 -6.73 22.82
C CYS A 162 -4.61 -7.50 21.53
N GLU A 163 -5.59 -7.01 20.79
CA GLU A 163 -6.02 -7.54 19.50
C GLU A 163 -6.26 -6.39 18.52
N ALA A 164 -6.15 -6.70 17.22
CA ALA A 164 -6.43 -5.78 16.14
C ALA A 164 -7.66 -6.24 15.37
N SER A 165 -8.60 -5.32 15.14
CA SER A 165 -9.72 -5.52 14.23
C SER A 165 -9.48 -4.73 12.95
N VAL A 166 -9.76 -5.34 11.81
CA VAL A 166 -9.64 -4.70 10.49
C VAL A 166 -11.03 -4.51 9.92
N ARG A 167 -11.33 -3.30 9.45
CA ARG A 167 -12.59 -2.96 8.77
C ARG A 167 -12.28 -2.53 7.34
N ASP A 168 -12.93 -3.20 6.40
CA ASP A 168 -12.84 -2.85 4.99
C ASP A 168 -13.54 -1.50 4.68
N PRO A 169 -13.03 -0.75 3.70
CA PRO A 169 -13.74 0.40 3.17
C PRO A 169 -15.00 -0.04 2.42
N ASP A 170 -16.01 0.84 2.38
CA ASP A 170 -17.11 0.68 1.43
C ASP A 170 -16.64 1.21 0.06
N LEU A 171 -16.30 0.29 -0.85
CA LEU A 171 -15.73 0.63 -2.15
C LEU A 171 -16.73 1.37 -3.05
N ASP A 172 -18.03 1.15 -2.86
CA ASP A 172 -19.08 1.83 -3.60
C ASP A 172 -19.19 3.30 -3.13
N ASP A 173 -19.08 3.54 -1.82
CA ASP A 173 -18.97 4.89 -1.26
C ASP A 173 -17.68 5.58 -1.67
N ALA A 174 -16.54 4.88 -1.62
CA ALA A 174 -15.25 5.41 -2.04
C ALA A 174 -15.26 5.84 -3.53
N ALA A 175 -15.82 5.00 -4.41
CA ALA A 175 -15.97 5.32 -5.83
C ALA A 175 -16.92 6.50 -6.07
N ARG A 176 -18.01 6.60 -5.30
CA ARG A 176 -18.91 7.76 -5.36
C ARG A 176 -18.20 9.05 -4.94
N ALA A 177 -17.47 9.02 -3.83
CA ALA A 177 -16.73 10.17 -3.32
C ALA A 177 -15.61 10.60 -4.29
N MET A 178 -14.85 9.64 -4.84
CA MET A 178 -13.85 9.88 -5.87
C MET A 178 -14.44 10.58 -7.10
N LYS A 179 -15.59 10.09 -7.58
CA LYS A 179 -16.28 10.69 -8.73
C LYS A 179 -16.77 12.12 -8.43
N GLN A 180 -17.22 12.38 -7.20
CA GLN A 180 -17.62 13.72 -6.78
C GLN A 180 -16.43 14.67 -6.78
N GLU A 181 -15.29 14.23 -6.24
CA GLU A 181 -14.06 15.04 -6.22
C GLU A 181 -13.56 15.32 -7.63
N LEU A 182 -13.50 14.31 -8.51
CA LEU A 182 -13.14 14.47 -9.92
C LEU A 182 -14.03 15.48 -10.65
N ALA A 183 -15.33 15.52 -10.33
CA ALA A 183 -16.25 16.48 -10.94
C ALA A 183 -15.99 17.95 -10.53
N THR A 184 -15.18 18.18 -9.49
CA THR A 184 -14.76 19.54 -9.09
C THR A 184 -13.53 20.03 -9.84
N ILE A 185 -12.78 19.12 -10.48
CA ILE A 185 -11.54 19.43 -11.19
C ILE A 185 -11.90 19.82 -12.65
N PRO A 186 -11.47 20.99 -13.15
CA PRO A 186 -11.64 21.37 -14.55
C PRO A 186 -11.01 20.34 -15.49
N GLU A 187 -11.54 20.17 -16.71
CA GLU A 187 -11.01 19.20 -17.69
C GLU A 187 -9.53 19.43 -18.06
N ASP A 188 -9.04 20.66 -17.94
CA ASP A 188 -7.64 21.06 -18.15
C ASP A 188 -6.85 21.26 -16.83
N GLY A 189 -7.46 20.89 -15.70
CA GLY A 189 -6.86 20.99 -14.37
C GLY A 189 -5.82 19.90 -14.13
N MET A 190 -4.66 20.29 -13.61
CA MET A 190 -3.61 19.38 -13.13
C MET A 190 -3.60 19.32 -11.61
N THR A 191 -4.78 19.09 -11.00
CA THR A 191 -4.90 18.95 -9.54
C THR A 191 -4.62 17.51 -9.16
N GLU A 192 -3.65 17.30 -8.28
CA GLU A 192 -3.39 15.99 -7.70
C GLU A 192 -4.54 15.61 -6.76
N LEU A 193 -5.04 14.38 -6.93
CA LEU A 193 -6.23 13.90 -6.26
C LEU A 193 -5.84 12.99 -5.10
N LEU A 194 -6.08 13.45 -3.87
CA LEU A 194 -5.67 12.75 -2.65
C LEU A 194 -6.81 11.91 -2.08
N ALA A 195 -7.19 10.86 -2.79
CA ALA A 195 -8.36 10.03 -2.49
C ALA A 195 -8.04 8.66 -1.86
N GLY A 196 -6.77 8.28 -1.71
CA GLY A 196 -6.40 6.93 -1.27
C GLY A 196 -6.94 6.54 0.12
N HIS A 197 -7.09 7.52 1.01
CA HIS A 197 -7.67 7.31 2.35
C HIS A 197 -9.10 6.75 2.30
N LEU A 198 -9.86 7.01 1.23
CA LEU A 198 -11.23 6.50 1.04
C LEU A 198 -11.25 4.98 0.80
N TYR A 199 -10.15 4.44 0.28
CA TYR A 199 -9.98 3.02 -0.06
C TYR A 199 -9.14 2.27 0.99
N ALA A 200 -8.77 2.94 2.10
CA ALA A 200 -7.94 2.36 3.13
C ALA A 200 -8.73 1.44 4.07
N GLN A 201 -8.23 0.23 4.31
CA GLN A 201 -8.68 -0.56 5.45
C GLN A 201 -8.32 0.15 6.75
N GLN A 202 -9.22 0.07 7.73
CA GLN A 202 -9.07 0.71 9.03
C GLN A 202 -8.78 -0.34 10.09
N VAL A 203 -7.63 -0.25 10.72
CA VAL A 203 -7.25 -1.09 11.86
C VAL A 203 -7.58 -0.35 13.15
N MET A 204 -8.22 -1.04 14.09
CA MET A 204 -8.46 -0.54 15.44
C MET A 204 -7.95 -1.55 16.46
N VAL A 205 -7.10 -1.07 17.38
CA VAL A 205 -6.48 -1.88 18.43
C VAL A 205 -7.29 -1.76 19.72
N THR A 206 -7.56 -2.90 20.34
CA THR A 206 -8.24 -3.01 21.64
C THR A 206 -7.46 -3.94 22.55
N CYS A 207 -7.40 -3.61 23.84
CA CYS A 207 -6.73 -4.43 24.84
C CYS A 207 -7.73 -4.96 25.86
N ALA A 208 -7.50 -6.19 26.31
CA ALA A 208 -8.24 -6.76 27.42
C ALA A 208 -8.04 -5.88 28.68
N PRO A 209 -9.08 -5.80 29.55
CA PRO A 209 -9.04 -5.02 30.79
C PRO A 209 -7.80 -5.29 31.66
#